data_AF-A0A8S9NJQ3-F1
#
_entry.id   AF-A0A8S9NJQ3-F1
#
_cell.length_a   1.000
_cell.length_b   1.000
_cell.length_c   1.000
_cell.angle_alpha   90.00
_cell.angle_beta   90.00
_cell.angle_gamma   90.00
#
_symmetry.space_group_name_H-M   'P 1'
#
loop_
_entity.id
_entity.type
_entity.pdbx_description
1 polymer ?
#
loop_
_entity_poly.entity_id
_entity_poly.type
_entity_poly.pdbx_seq_one_letter_code
_entity_poly.pdbx_strand_id
1 'polypeptide(L)'
;MAKLKSLIIGKVKDKASICKASLFYSFSSKSVRYIHLALLKSTPHTSHKPPDSNYISDVVSYSNGRHAPVAFAAVMWRLQVTKNAFVAIKSLIVFHILIKSSRYKFEGLDRGRNSLKLNDFSDKSSNLTIELSPWIIW
;
A
#
# COMPACT_ATOMS: atom_id res chain seq x y z
N MET A 1 16.71 16.10 16.41
CA MET A 1 15.27 16.44 16.56
C MET A 1 14.39 16.08 15.36
N ALA A 2 14.89 16.08 14.11
CA ALA A 2 14.09 15.81 12.91
C ALA A 2 13.42 14.41 12.88
N LYS A 3 14.10 13.37 13.37
CA LYS A 3 13.60 11.98 13.36
C LYS A 3 12.38 11.75 14.26
N LEU A 4 12.30 12.43 15.41
CA LEU A 4 11.15 12.29 16.31
C LEU A 4 9.90 12.97 15.73
N LYS A 5 10.08 14.17 15.14
CA LYS A 5 9.00 14.88 14.45
C LYS A 5 8.44 14.05 13.28
N SER A 6 9.29 13.45 12.45
CA SER A 6 8.84 12.62 11.32
C SER A 6 8.07 11.37 11.78
N LEU A 7 8.48 10.73 12.89
CA LEU A 7 7.77 9.59 13.46
C LEU A 7 6.37 9.96 13.99
N ILE A 8 6.25 11.09 14.68
CA ILE A 8 4.96 11.56 15.20
C ILE A 8 4.02 11.92 14.05
N ILE A 9 4.53 12.65 13.04
CA ILE A 9 3.78 13.01 11.83
C ILE A 9 3.32 11.75 11.08
N GLY A 10 4.17 10.73 10.98
CA GLY A 10 3.82 9.44 10.37
C GLY A 10 2.63 8.78 11.08
N LYS A 11 2.67 8.69 12.42
CA LYS A 11 1.57 8.12 13.21
C LYS A 11 0.25 8.87 13.02
N VAL A 12 0.29 10.21 12.98
CA VAL A 12 -0.89 11.04 12.75
C VAL A 12 -1.45 10.81 11.34
N LYS A 13 -0.59 10.76 10.31
CA LYS A 13 -1.00 10.47 8.93
C LYS A 13 -1.61 9.08 8.78
N ASP A 14 -1.08 8.08 9.48
CA ASP A 14 -1.64 6.73 9.49
C ASP A 14 -3.06 6.73 10.07
N LYS A 15 -3.27 7.37 11.23
CA LYS A 15 -4.59 7.48 11.85
C LYS A 15 -5.58 8.27 10.99
N ALA A 16 -5.15 9.38 10.39
CA ALA A 16 -5.98 10.15 9.48
C ALA A 16 -6.38 9.35 8.24
N SER A 17 -5.47 8.55 7.70
CA SER A 17 -5.74 7.70 6.53
C SER A 17 -6.74 6.59 6.86
N ILE A 18 -6.63 5.97 8.04
CA ILE A 18 -7.60 4.99 8.56
C ILE A 18 -8.98 5.64 8.73
N CYS A 19 -9.04 6.83 9.32
CA CYS A 19 -10.29 7.58 9.50
C CYS A 19 -10.94 7.89 8.14
N LYS A 20 -10.17 8.45 7.20
CA LYS A 20 -10.65 8.74 5.84
C LYS A 20 -11.19 7.49 5.14
N ALA A 21 -10.47 6.36 5.22
CA ALA A 21 -10.95 5.11 4.65
C ALA A 21 -12.25 4.63 5.32
N SER A 22 -12.34 4.71 6.66
CA SER A 22 -13.55 4.29 7.36
C SER A 22 -14.79 5.10 6.97
N LEU A 23 -14.64 6.41 6.75
CA LEU A 23 -15.71 7.30 6.31
C LEU A 23 -16.06 7.10 4.83
N PHE A 24 -15.05 7.07 3.94
CA PHE A 24 -15.27 6.96 2.50
C PHE A 24 -15.93 5.64 2.12
N TYR A 25 -15.48 4.55 2.74
CA TYR A 25 -16.08 3.25 2.54
C TYR A 25 -17.30 3.01 3.43
N SER A 26 -17.77 4.01 4.21
CA SER A 26 -18.96 3.89 5.07
C SER A 26 -20.26 3.62 4.30
N PHE A 27 -20.24 3.81 2.98
CA PHE A 27 -21.33 3.46 2.07
C PHE A 27 -21.01 2.27 1.15
N SER A 28 -19.83 1.66 1.29
CA SER A 28 -19.40 0.48 0.52
C SER A 28 -19.61 -0.82 1.28
N SER A 29 -19.51 -1.94 0.56
CA SER A 29 -19.52 -3.30 1.12
C SER A 29 -18.48 -3.47 2.24
N LYS A 30 -18.86 -4.24 3.26
CA LYS A 30 -18.02 -4.56 4.44
C LYS A 30 -16.64 -5.09 4.04
N SER A 31 -16.57 -5.92 3.00
CA SER A 31 -15.29 -6.48 2.50
C SER A 31 -14.36 -5.40 1.94
N VAL A 32 -14.88 -4.41 1.21
CA VAL A 32 -14.08 -3.30 0.66
C VAL A 32 -13.45 -2.49 1.80
N ARG A 33 -14.23 -2.16 2.84
CA ARG A 33 -13.73 -1.48 4.05
C ARG A 33 -12.58 -2.24 4.69
N TYR A 34 -12.73 -3.55 4.88
CA TYR A 34 -11.71 -4.36 5.52
C TYR A 34 -10.45 -4.49 4.69
N ILE A 35 -10.56 -4.63 3.37
CA ILE A 35 -9.40 -4.63 2.46
C ILE A 35 -8.59 -3.35 2.64
N HIS A 36 -9.24 -2.18 2.57
CA HIS A 36 -8.56 -0.90 2.72
C HIS A 36 -7.97 -0.70 4.12
N LEU A 37 -8.67 -1.13 5.17
CA LEU A 37 -8.21 -1.03 6.55
C LEU A 37 -7.01 -1.94 6.82
N ALA A 38 -7.07 -3.20 6.38
CA ALA A 38 -5.98 -4.14 6.51
C ALA A 38 -4.75 -3.64 5.72
N LEU A 39 -4.96 -3.13 4.50
CA LEU A 39 -3.88 -2.52 3.71
C LEU A 39 -3.25 -1.31 4.42
N LEU A 40 -4.04 -0.45 5.06
CA LEU A 40 -3.53 0.69 5.82
C LEU A 40 -2.70 0.25 7.02
N LYS A 41 -3.14 -0.79 7.72
CA LYS A 41 -2.42 -1.33 8.88
C LYS A 41 -1.15 -2.10 8.49
N SER A 42 -1.13 -2.75 7.32
CA SER A 42 0.06 -3.43 6.81
C SER A 42 1.11 -2.46 6.26
N THR A 43 0.71 -1.26 5.82
CA THR A 43 1.62 -0.28 5.18
C THR A 43 1.74 1.04 5.97
N PRO A 44 2.16 1.02 7.25
CA PRO A 44 2.32 2.24 8.03
C PRO A 44 3.56 3.02 7.59
N HIS A 45 3.56 4.34 7.84
CA HIS A 45 4.67 5.24 7.53
C HIS A 45 5.94 5.00 8.38
N THR A 46 5.92 4.02 9.30
CA THR A 46 7.06 3.73 10.19
C THR A 46 8.19 3.01 9.45
N SER A 47 9.37 3.64 9.39
CA SER A 47 10.56 3.12 8.69
C SER A 47 11.09 1.78 9.23
N HIS A 48 11.03 1.56 10.55
CA HIS A 48 11.77 0.47 11.21
C HIS A 48 11.00 -0.84 11.40
N LYS A 49 9.81 -0.97 10.81
CA LYS A 49 9.02 -2.21 10.94
C LYS A 49 8.64 -2.72 9.55
N PRO A 50 8.84 -4.03 9.27
CA PRO A 50 8.30 -4.65 8.07
C PRO A 50 6.77 -4.54 8.06
N PRO A 51 6.12 -4.76 6.92
CA PRO A 51 4.67 -4.89 6.89
C PRO A 51 4.23 -6.01 7.84
N ASP A 52 3.17 -5.76 8.60
CA ASP A 52 2.65 -6.73 9.57
C ASP A 52 2.01 -7.91 8.83
N SER A 53 2.53 -9.12 9.06
CA SER A 53 2.14 -10.35 8.35
C SER A 53 0.66 -10.69 8.52
N ASN A 54 0.04 -10.35 9.65
CA ASN A 54 -1.36 -10.66 9.90
C ASN A 54 -2.26 -9.81 9.00
N TYR A 55 -1.94 -8.52 8.86
CA TYR A 55 -2.70 -7.64 7.98
C TYR A 55 -2.39 -7.92 6.50
N ILE A 56 -1.21 -8.45 6.17
CA ILE A 56 -0.94 -8.97 4.82
C ILE A 56 -1.84 -10.18 4.53
N SER A 57 -1.90 -11.17 5.42
CA SER A 57 -2.74 -12.35 5.22
C SER A 57 -4.21 -11.99 5.10
N ASP A 58 -4.67 -11.00 5.86
CA ASP A 58 -6.02 -10.45 5.74
C ASP A 58 -6.29 -9.90 4.33
N VAL A 59 -5.39 -9.09 3.78
CA VAL A 59 -5.53 -8.57 2.40
C VAL A 59 -5.48 -9.71 1.38
N VAL A 60 -4.56 -10.65 1.56
CA VAL A 60 -4.36 -11.81 0.65
C VAL A 60 -5.54 -12.77 0.70
N SER A 61 -6.28 -12.87 1.80
CA SER A 61 -7.49 -13.72 1.87
C SER A 61 -8.54 -13.36 0.82
N TYR A 62 -8.52 -12.11 0.32
CA TYR A 62 -9.43 -11.63 -0.73
C TYR A 62 -8.92 -11.88 -2.15
N SER A 63 -7.68 -12.36 -2.34
CA SER A 63 -7.02 -12.47 -3.65
C SER A 63 -7.59 -13.57 -4.57
N ASN A 64 -8.33 -14.53 -4.00
CA ASN A 64 -8.82 -15.72 -4.72
C ASN A 64 -10.34 -15.76 -4.91
N GLY A 65 -11.05 -14.69 -4.57
CA GLY A 65 -12.50 -14.62 -4.65
C GLY A 65 -13.01 -13.43 -5.46
N ARG A 66 -14.33 -13.16 -5.36
CA ARG A 66 -15.00 -12.03 -6.02
C ARG A 66 -14.40 -10.65 -5.72
N HIS A 67 -13.65 -10.54 -4.63
CA HIS A 67 -13.05 -9.30 -4.15
C HIS A 67 -11.59 -9.13 -4.60
N ALA A 68 -11.03 -10.09 -5.36
CA ALA A 68 -9.66 -10.01 -5.87
C ALA A 68 -9.40 -8.72 -6.66
N PRO A 69 -10.27 -8.30 -7.61
CA PRO A 69 -10.05 -7.06 -8.35
C PRO A 69 -9.97 -5.83 -7.43
N VAL A 70 -10.81 -5.81 -6.38
CA VAL A 70 -10.84 -4.74 -5.39
C VAL A 70 -9.55 -4.72 -4.56
N ALA A 71 -9.05 -5.89 -4.14
CA ALA A 71 -7.79 -6.00 -3.41
C ALA A 71 -6.61 -5.47 -4.24
N PHE A 72 -6.50 -5.87 -5.51
CA PHE A 72 -5.47 -5.35 -6.41
C PHE A 72 -5.62 -3.84 -6.64
N ALA A 73 -6.84 -3.35 -6.90
CA ALA A 73 -7.11 -1.92 -7.10
C ALA A 73 -6.78 -1.09 -5.85
N ALA A 74 -7.07 -1.60 -4.65
CA ALA A 74 -6.77 -0.92 -3.40
C ALA A 74 -5.24 -0.73 -3.21
N VAL A 75 -4.45 -1.75 -3.53
CA VAL A 75 -2.98 -1.69 -3.43
C VAL A 75 -2.41 -0.77 -4.51
N MET A 76 -2.89 -0.88 -5.74
CA MET A 76 -2.53 0.00 -6.85
C MET A 76 -2.79 1.47 -6.51
N TRP A 77 -3.99 1.77 -6.00
CA TRP A 77 -4.35 3.11 -5.56
C TRP A 77 -3.41 3.62 -4.46
N ARG A 78 -3.07 2.76 -3.49
CA ARG A 78 -2.16 3.14 -2.40
C ARG A 78 -0.76 3.48 -2.91
N LEU A 79 -0.25 2.74 -3.90
CA LEU A 79 1.02 3.01 -4.57
C LEU A 79 1.01 4.33 -5.33
N GLN A 80 -0.08 4.63 -6.05
CA GLN A 80 -0.18 5.85 -6.86
C GLN A 80 -0.35 7.13 -6.02
N VAL A 81 -1.03 7.03 -4.87
CA VAL A 81 -1.33 8.21 -4.03
C VAL A 81 -0.22 8.51 -3.02
N THR A 82 0.54 7.51 -2.58
CA THR A 82 1.58 7.72 -1.57
C THR A 82 2.78 8.47 -2.15
N LYS A 83 3.29 9.45 -1.40
CA LYS A 83 4.59 10.09 -1.65
C LYS A 83 5.68 9.64 -0.68
N ASN A 84 5.37 8.66 0.18
CA ASN A 84 6.30 8.17 1.19
C ASN A 84 6.92 6.84 0.74
N ALA A 85 8.25 6.77 0.70
CA ALA A 85 8.99 5.61 0.22
C ALA A 85 8.74 4.35 1.06
N PHE A 86 8.63 4.47 2.38
CA PHE A 86 8.35 3.31 3.23
C PHE A 86 6.96 2.72 2.97
N VAL A 87 5.96 3.58 2.77
CA VAL A 87 4.60 3.11 2.41
C VAL A 87 4.61 2.49 1.02
N ALA A 88 5.32 3.09 0.05
CA ALA A 88 5.42 2.58 -1.30
C ALA A 88 6.05 1.18 -1.34
N ILE A 89 7.22 0.99 -0.72
CA ILE A 89 7.89 -0.33 -0.65
C ILE A 89 7.01 -1.37 0.03
N LYS A 90 6.40 -1.04 1.17
CA LYS A 90 5.49 -1.99 1.85
C LYS A 90 4.29 -2.33 0.96
N SER A 91 3.77 -1.37 0.22
CA SER A 91 2.66 -1.60 -0.71
C SER A 91 3.10 -2.46 -1.90
N LEU A 92 4.32 -2.29 -2.42
CA LEU A 92 4.91 -3.16 -3.44
C LEU A 92 5.07 -4.60 -2.94
N ILE A 93 5.53 -4.79 -1.69
CA ILE A 93 5.62 -6.11 -1.07
C ILE A 93 4.23 -6.77 -1.00
N VAL A 94 3.21 -6.05 -0.53
CA VAL A 94 1.83 -6.56 -0.49
C VAL A 94 1.33 -6.89 -1.91
N PHE A 95 1.63 -6.05 -2.90
CA PHE A 95 1.25 -6.25 -4.29
C PHE A 95 1.89 -7.53 -4.87
N HIS A 96 3.19 -7.72 -4.64
CA HIS A 96 3.92 -8.90 -5.06
C HIS A 96 3.34 -10.19 -4.45
N ILE A 97 3.03 -10.16 -3.14
CA ILE A 97 2.42 -11.31 -2.47
C ILE A 97 1.02 -11.57 -3.04
N LEU A 98 0.22 -10.54 -3.31
CA LEU A 98 -1.08 -10.69 -3.97
C LEU A 98 -0.96 -11.36 -5.33
N ILE A 99 -0.03 -10.92 -6.19
CA ILE A 99 0.21 -11.56 -7.50
C ILE A 99 0.57 -13.03 -7.31
N LYS A 100 1.49 -13.33 -6.39
CA LYS A 100 1.98 -14.70 -6.16
C LYS A 100 0.92 -15.64 -5.57
N SER A 101 0.04 -15.13 -4.71
CA SER A 101 -0.97 -15.93 -4.01
C SER A 101 -2.31 -16.02 -4.74
N SER A 102 -2.51 -15.21 -5.78
CA SER A 102 -3.76 -15.09 -6.51
C SER A 102 -3.85 -16.11 -7.66
N ARG A 103 -4.99 -16.78 -7.75
CA ARG A 103 -5.45 -17.50 -8.96
C ARG A 103 -6.18 -16.58 -9.93
N TYR A 104 -6.59 -15.39 -9.47
CA TYR A 104 -7.14 -14.36 -10.32
C TYR A 104 -6.02 -13.84 -11.23
N LYS A 105 -6.20 -14.01 -12.55
CA LYS A 105 -5.37 -13.36 -13.55
C LYS A 105 -5.69 -11.87 -13.50
N PHE A 106 -4.84 -11.09 -12.86
CA PHE A 106 -4.97 -9.65 -12.87
C PHE A 106 -4.68 -9.14 -14.28
N GLU A 107 -5.75 -9.02 -15.08
CA GLU A 107 -5.68 -8.54 -16.45
C GLU A 107 -5.08 -7.14 -16.49
N GLY A 108 -3.95 -7.02 -17.20
CA GLY A 108 -3.29 -5.76 -17.52
C GLY A 108 -1.85 -5.63 -17.05
N LEU A 109 -1.36 -6.46 -16.12
CA LEU A 109 0.10 -6.57 -15.89
C LEU A 109 0.81 -7.15 -17.13
N ASP A 110 0.22 -8.18 -17.73
CA ASP A 110 0.79 -8.91 -18.88
C ASP A 110 0.78 -8.10 -20.20
N ARG A 111 0.01 -7.00 -20.27
CA ARG A 111 -0.18 -6.24 -21.51
C ARG A 111 0.77 -5.05 -21.66
N GLY A 112 1.75 -4.90 -20.77
CA GLY A 112 2.73 -3.79 -20.79
C GLY A 112 2.13 -2.38 -20.62
N ARG A 113 0.81 -2.28 -20.37
CA ARG A 113 0.08 -1.00 -20.22
C ARG A 113 -0.19 -0.62 -18.77
N ASN A 114 -0.03 -1.55 -17.82
CA ASN A 114 -0.16 -1.24 -16.41
C ASN A 114 1.22 -0.94 -15.82
N SER A 115 1.86 0.13 -16.29
CA SER A 115 2.91 0.73 -15.47
C SER A 115 2.23 1.16 -14.17
N LEU A 116 2.78 0.78 -13.02
CA LEU A 116 2.32 1.23 -11.69
C LEU A 116 2.38 2.77 -11.56
N LYS A 117 2.80 3.48 -12.64
CA LYS A 117 3.07 4.92 -12.75
C LYS A 117 4.01 5.39 -11.66
N LEU A 118 5.02 4.57 -11.35
CA LEU A 118 6.03 4.87 -10.34
C LEU A 118 7.23 5.62 -10.90
N ASN A 119 7.35 5.79 -12.21
CA ASN A 119 8.51 6.45 -12.85
C ASN A 119 8.79 7.87 -12.31
N ASP A 120 7.74 8.59 -11.91
CA ASP A 120 7.85 9.94 -11.35
C ASP A 120 7.95 9.96 -9.81
N PHE A 121 8.13 8.79 -9.17
CA PHE A 121 8.18 8.68 -7.72
C PHE A 121 9.47 9.30 -7.16
N SER A 122 9.34 10.22 -6.20
CA SER A 122 10.48 10.83 -5.53
C SER A 122 10.15 11.19 -4.08
N ASP A 123 10.83 10.54 -3.12
CA ASP A 123 10.75 10.90 -1.70
C ASP A 123 12.10 11.41 -1.19
N LYS A 124 12.20 12.74 -1.08
CA LYS A 124 13.42 13.44 -0.64
C LYS A 124 13.40 13.79 0.86
N SER A 125 12.56 13.12 1.67
CA SER A 125 12.41 13.44 3.09
C SER A 125 13.59 13.02 3.98
N SER A 126 14.43 12.08 3.53
CA SER A 126 15.66 11.65 4.20
C SER A 126 16.64 10.99 3.21
N ASN A 127 17.92 10.84 3.61
CA ASN A 127 18.91 10.15 2.77
C ASN A 127 18.46 8.71 2.41
N LEU A 128 17.90 7.99 3.38
CA LEU A 128 17.38 6.64 3.14
C LEU A 128 16.25 6.62 2.11
N THR A 129 15.34 7.59 2.13
CA THR A 129 14.22 7.61 1.17
C THR A 129 14.68 8.00 -0.24
N ILE A 130 15.76 8.78 -0.35
CA ILE A 130 16.42 9.10 -1.61
C ILE A 130 17.03 7.82 -2.20
N GLU A 131 17.76 7.04 -1.39
CA GLU A 131 18.34 5.77 -1.82
C GLU A 131 17.28 4.72 -2.17
N LEU A 132 16.14 4.72 -1.47
CA LEU A 132 15.03 3.79 -1.71
C LEU A 132 14.20 4.13 -2.96
N SER A 133 14.21 5.38 -3.40
CA SER A 133 13.35 5.82 -4.52
C SER A 133 13.66 5.09 -5.85
N PRO A 134 14.92 4.90 -6.27
CA PRO A 134 15.25 4.08 -7.44
C PRO A 134 14.72 2.64 -7.36
N TRP A 135 14.76 2.01 -6.18
CA TRP A 135 14.24 0.65 -5.97
C TRP A 135 12.72 0.55 -6.04
N ILE A 136 12.00 1.65 -5.81
CA ILE A 136 10.55 1.71 -5.96
C ILE A 136 10.18 1.83 -7.44
N ILE A 137 11.04 2.49 -8.23
CA ILE A 137 10.84 2.70 -9.67
C ILE A 137 11.18 1.43 -10.47
N TRP A 138 12.20 0.70 -10.04
CA TRP A 138 12.68 -0.55 -10.65
C TRP A 138 11.68 -1.70 -10.49
#